data_AF-A0A934GVT3-F1
#
_entry.id   AF-A0A934GVT3-F1
#
_cell.length_a   1.000
_cell.length_b   1.000
_cell.length_c   1.000
_cell.angle_alpha   90.00
_cell.angle_beta   90.00
_cell.angle_gamma   90.00
#
_symmetry.space_group_name_H-M   'P 1'
#
loop_
_entity.id
_entity.type
_entity.pdbx_description
1 polymer ?
#
loop_
_entity_poly.entity_id
_entity_poly.type
_entity_poly.pdbx_seq_one_letter_code
_entity_poly.pdbx_strand_id
1 'polypeptide(L)'
;MKLDNRTLRLIAVGASVTANCQPCLQTNVAKALESGADEQTIMEAIEVGKMVRQGAASKLDELANRWKQGNLVMDNAEGCGCQSLS
;
A
#
# COMPACT_ATOMS: atom_id res chain seq x y z
N MET A 1 19.12 -7.90 8.14
CA MET A 1 17.93 -7.04 8.33
C MET A 1 17.71 -6.90 9.84
N LYS A 2 17.39 -5.71 10.38
CA LYS A 2 17.26 -5.46 11.83
C LYS A 2 15.82 -5.61 12.39
N LEU A 3 14.82 -5.67 11.51
CA LEU A 3 13.42 -5.85 11.90
C LEU A 3 13.19 -7.27 12.41
N ASP A 4 12.39 -7.39 13.48
CA ASP A 4 11.88 -8.68 13.92
C ASP A 4 10.86 -9.24 12.90
N ASN A 5 10.58 -10.54 13.01
CA ASN A 5 9.74 -11.23 12.04
C ASN A 5 8.30 -10.70 12.05
N ARG A 6 7.73 -10.39 13.22
CA ARG A 6 6.34 -9.88 13.33
C ARG A 6 6.22 -8.54 12.63
N THR A 7 7.13 -7.61 12.93
CA THR A 7 7.15 -6.29 12.28
C THR A 7 7.37 -6.41 10.77
N LEU A 8 8.32 -7.26 10.34
CA LEU A 8 8.57 -7.50 8.92
C LEU A 8 7.33 -8.00 8.18
N ARG A 9 6.57 -8.94 8.79
CA ARG A 9 5.37 -9.51 8.17
C ARG A 9 4.21 -8.54 8.11
N LEU A 10 3.99 -7.73 9.13
CA LEU A 10 2.97 -6.68 9.10
C LEU A 10 3.24 -5.65 8.01
N ILE A 11 4.50 -5.21 7.85
CA ILE A 11 4.90 -4.34 6.74
C ILE A 11 4.62 -5.02 5.39
N ALA A 12 4.96 -6.30 5.27
CA ALA A 12 4.74 -7.06 4.04
C ALA A 12 3.24 -7.27 3.72
N VAL A 13 2.37 -7.38 4.73
CA VAL A 13 0.91 -7.40 4.55
C VAL A 13 0.44 -6.09 3.92
N GLY A 14 0.78 -4.95 4.54
CA GLY A 14 0.41 -3.63 4.00
C GLY A 14 0.94 -3.41 2.57
N ALA A 15 2.21 -3.74 2.34
CA ALA A 15 2.83 -3.65 1.01
C ALA A 15 2.15 -4.54 -0.03
N SER A 16 1.70 -5.74 0.35
CA SER A 16 0.97 -6.65 -0.55
C SER A 16 -0.38 -6.07 -0.98
N VAL A 17 -1.10 -5.40 -0.05
CA VAL A 17 -2.36 -4.71 -0.36
C VAL A 17 -2.12 -3.52 -1.29
N THR A 18 -1.10 -2.71 -1.01
CA THR A 18 -0.70 -1.56 -1.84
C THR A 18 -0.38 -2.00 -3.27
N ALA A 19 0.36 -3.10 -3.42
CA ALA A 19 0.77 -3.64 -4.72
C ALA A 19 -0.32 -4.48 -5.42
N ASN A 20 -1.51 -4.65 -4.83
CA ASN A 20 -2.56 -5.56 -5.32
C ASN A 20 -2.09 -7.01 -5.55
N CYS A 21 -1.08 -7.49 -4.81
CA CYS A 21 -0.57 -8.85 -4.96
C CYS A 21 -1.32 -9.83 -4.05
N GLN A 22 -2.37 -10.47 -4.58
CA GLN A 22 -3.18 -11.47 -3.85
C GLN A 22 -2.35 -12.62 -3.24
N PRO A 23 -1.48 -13.34 -3.96
CA PRO A 23 -0.71 -14.44 -3.37
C PRO A 23 0.30 -13.94 -2.32
N CYS A 24 0.84 -12.74 -2.50
CA CYS A 24 1.71 -12.11 -1.49
C CYS A 24 0.94 -11.81 -0.21
N LEU A 25 -0.29 -11.30 -0.33
CA LEU A 25 -1.13 -10.98 0.83
C LEU A 25 -1.45 -12.24 1.63
N GLN A 26 -1.91 -13.31 0.97
CA GLN A 26 -2.20 -14.59 1.63
C GLN A 26 -0.97 -15.13 2.38
N THR A 27 0.19 -15.13 1.71
CA THR A 27 1.45 -15.61 2.29
C THR A 27 1.88 -14.78 3.50
N ASN A 28 1.80 -13.45 3.42
CA ASN A 28 2.27 -12.59 4.49
C ASN A 28 1.30 -12.53 5.68
N VAL A 29 -0.02 -12.69 5.46
CA VAL A 29 -1.00 -12.84 6.55
C VAL A 29 -0.74 -14.13 7.33
N ALA A 30 -0.59 -15.27 6.64
CA ALA A 30 -0.29 -16.53 7.32
C ALA A 30 1.00 -16.44 8.15
N LYS A 31 2.07 -15.87 7.59
CA LYS A 31 3.34 -15.70 8.31
C LYS A 31 3.28 -14.65 9.42
N ALA A 32 2.41 -13.65 9.32
CA ALA A 32 2.18 -12.70 10.42
C ALA A 32 1.55 -13.41 11.62
N LEU A 33 0.53 -14.24 11.38
CA LEU A 33 -0.09 -15.07 12.42
C LEU A 33 0.93 -16.03 13.07
N GLU A 34 1.74 -16.73 12.26
CA GLU A 34 2.82 -17.60 12.75
C GLU A 34 3.85 -16.86 13.60
N SER A 35 4.07 -15.57 13.34
CA SER A 35 4.98 -14.72 14.11
C SER A 35 4.35 -14.11 15.38
N GLY A 36 3.10 -14.47 15.70
CA GLY A 36 2.39 -13.98 16.89
C GLY A 36 1.73 -12.62 16.72
N ALA A 37 1.46 -12.17 15.48
CA ALA A 37 0.56 -11.04 15.27
C ALA A 37 -0.89 -11.47 15.55
N ASP A 38 -1.62 -10.63 16.27
CA ASP A 38 -3.06 -10.74 16.44
C ASP A 38 -3.81 -10.30 15.16
N GLU A 39 -5.03 -10.80 15.00
CA GLU A 39 -5.86 -10.53 13.84
C GLU A 39 -6.16 -9.03 13.67
N GLN A 40 -6.38 -8.30 14.77
CA GLN A 40 -6.68 -6.88 14.73
C GLN A 40 -5.51 -6.08 14.13
N THR A 41 -4.28 -6.33 14.57
CA THR A 41 -3.07 -5.66 14.03
C THR A 41 -2.88 -5.98 12.54
N ILE A 42 -3.21 -7.19 12.10
CA ILE A 42 -3.18 -7.55 10.67
C ILE A 42 -4.23 -6.75 9.89
N MET A 43 -5.44 -6.62 10.42
CA MET A 43 -6.52 -5.83 9.81
C MET A 43 -6.15 -4.35 9.70
N GLU A 44 -5.50 -3.79 10.71
CA GLU A 44 -4.96 -2.43 10.69
C GLU A 44 -3.88 -2.27 9.60
N ALA A 45 -2.95 -3.23 9.47
CA ALA A 45 -1.95 -3.21 8.40
C ALA A 45 -2.58 -3.30 6.99
N ILE A 46 -3.65 -4.08 6.85
CA ILE A 46 -4.45 -4.14 5.62
C ILE A 46 -5.06 -2.77 5.32
N GLU A 47 -5.67 -2.12 6.31
CA GLU A 47 -6.33 -0.83 6.12
C GLU A 47 -5.34 0.28 5.75
N VAL A 48 -4.16 0.31 6.38
CA VAL A 48 -3.05 1.17 5.96
C VAL A 48 -2.67 0.93 4.50
N GLY A 49 -2.53 -0.34 4.10
CA GLY A 49 -2.26 -0.69 2.70
C GLY A 49 -3.35 -0.23 1.73
N LYS A 50 -4.64 -0.28 2.12
CA LYS A 50 -5.75 0.24 1.29
C LYS A 50 -5.68 1.75 1.15
N MET A 51 -5.40 2.48 2.23
CA MET A 51 -5.26 3.94 2.20
C MET A 51 -4.14 4.37 1.26
N VAL A 52 -2.96 3.74 1.36
CA VAL A 52 -1.82 4.03 0.48
C VAL A 52 -2.17 3.70 -0.98
N ARG A 53 -2.80 2.56 -1.23
CA ARG A 53 -3.28 2.18 -2.57
C ARG A 53 -4.24 3.22 -3.13
N GLN A 54 -5.20 3.67 -2.34
CA GLN A 54 -6.19 4.65 -2.76
C GLN A 54 -5.50 5.97 -3.15
N GLY A 55 -4.56 6.46 -2.34
CA GLY A 55 -3.79 7.66 -2.68
C GLY A 55 -3.02 7.52 -3.99
N ALA A 56 -2.37 6.38 -4.21
CA ALA A 56 -1.67 6.09 -5.45
C ALA A 56 -2.62 6.04 -6.66
N ALA A 57 -3.77 5.36 -6.52
CA ALA A 57 -4.79 5.28 -7.56
C ALA A 57 -5.38 6.66 -7.89
N SER A 58 -5.71 7.47 -6.89
CA SER A 58 -6.27 8.81 -7.09
C SER A 58 -5.35 9.71 -7.93
N LYS A 59 -4.02 9.68 -7.70
CA LYS A 59 -3.07 10.45 -8.52
C LYS A 59 -2.97 9.94 -9.96
N LEU A 60 -3.03 8.62 -10.14
CA LEU A 60 -3.07 8.03 -11.47
C LEU A 60 -4.37 8.41 -12.21
N ASP A 61 -5.49 8.39 -11.51
CA ASP A 61 -6.80 8.77 -12.06
C ASP A 61 -6.84 10.26 -12.41
N GLU A 62 -6.29 11.15 -11.56
CA GLU A 62 -6.12 12.58 -11.87
C GLU A 62 -5.34 12.76 -13.18
N LEU A 63 -4.21 12.07 -13.34
CA LEU A 63 -3.40 12.11 -14.57
C LEU A 63 -4.17 11.59 -15.79
N ALA A 64 -4.79 10.41 -15.68
CA ALA A 64 -5.57 9.81 -16.76
C ALA A 64 -6.76 10.71 -17.17
N ASN A 65 -7.40 11.37 -16.22
CA ASN A 65 -8.48 12.31 -16.49
C ASN A 65 -7.99 13.58 -17.18
N ARG A 66 -6.80 14.11 -16.84
CA ARG A 66 -6.16 15.20 -17.61
C ARG A 66 -5.93 14.80 -19.07
N TRP A 67 -5.47 13.58 -19.30
CA TRP A 67 -5.24 13.05 -20.66
C TRP A 67 -6.53 12.93 -21.46
N LYS A 68 -7.63 12.48 -20.84
CA LYS A 68 -8.95 12.43 -21.49
C LYS A 68 -9.46 13.81 -21.93
N GLN A 69 -9.04 14.88 -21.27
CA GLN A 69 -9.47 16.25 -21.55
C GLN A 69 -8.63 16.96 -22.64
N GLY A 70 -7.76 16.22 -23.35
CA GLY A 70 -7.00 16.74 -24.49
C GLY A 70 -5.58 17.19 -24.19
N ASN A 71 -5.13 17.10 -22.93
CA ASN A 71 -3.75 17.44 -22.53
C ASN A 71 -2.91 16.17 -22.35
N LEU A 72 -2.37 15.59 -23.42
CA LEU A 72 -1.40 14.48 -23.37
C LEU A 72 0.03 14.93 -23.03
N VAL A 73 0.22 16.18 -22.57
CA VAL A 73 1.55 16.75 -22.32
C VAL A 73 2.15 16.16 -21.03
N MET A 74 3.41 15.74 -21.10
CA MET A 74 4.18 15.16 -20.01
C MET A 74 4.59 16.26 -19.01
N ASP A 75 3.87 16.41 -17.90
CA ASP A 75 4.37 17.19 -16.76
C ASP A 75 5.37 16.35 -15.94
N ASN A 76 6.50 16.96 -15.57
CA ASN A 76 7.51 16.36 -14.72
C ASN A 76 6.89 15.94 -13.37
N ALA A 77 7.00 14.65 -13.05
CA ALA A 77 6.32 14.00 -11.93
C ALA A 77 6.67 14.64 -10.57
N GLU A 78 5.71 15.36 -9.97
CA GLU A 78 5.76 15.69 -8.55
C GLU A 78 5.35 14.46 -7.73
N GLY A 79 6.23 14.03 -6.82
CA GLY A 79 6.15 12.76 -6.11
C GLY A 79 4.96 12.59 -5.16
N CYS A 80 4.68 11.33 -4.82
CA CYS A 80 3.57 10.90 -3.96
C CYS A 80 3.61 11.57 -2.57
N GLY A 81 2.71 12.53 -2.33
CA GLY A 81 2.57 13.28 -1.08
C GLY A 81 1.87 12.49 0.03
N CYS A 82 2.50 11.42 0.53
CA CYS A 82 2.09 10.75 1.76
C CYS A 82 2.40 11.67 2.96
N GLN A 83 1.56 12.66 3.25
CA GLN A 83 1.62 13.44 4.48
C GLN A 83 0.36 13.18 5.31
N SER A 84 0.57 13.21 6.64
CA SER A 84 -0.38 13.08 7.75
C SER A 84 -0.78 11.65 8.18
N LEU A 85 0.20 10.91 8.74
CA LEU A 85 -0.03 10.16 9.98
C LEU A 85 0.69 10.94 11.10
N SER A 86 -0.07 11.74 11.83
CA SER A 86 0.31 12.42 13.07
C SER A 86 -0.79 12.17 14.09
#